data_AF-A0A6A6XG30-F1
#
_entry.id   AF-A0A6A6XG30-F1
#
_cell.length_a   1.000
_cell.length_b   1.000
_cell.length_c   1.000
_cell.angle_alpha   90.00
_cell.angle_beta   90.00
_cell.angle_gamma   90.00
#
_symmetry.space_group_name_H-M   'P 1'
#
loop_
_entity.id
_entity.type
_entity.pdbx_description
1 polymer ?
#
loop_
_entity_poly.entity_id
_entity_poly.type
_entity_poly.pdbx_seq_one_letter_code
_entity_poly.pdbx_strand_id
1 'polypeptide(L)'
;MSTMLKPVVPIVRTLMSGTKVGVVVSAGKMSKAVKVRIAGQEWNKKIRKAFPSSKTYLVADPNSSLNEGDVVRIASGWRTSKQIRHVVTSIVAPFGPPVEERPPVLTEEERMKIRIRERLEKDVRSAARGRTTSKLRIKEARKQGLEIPDLESAMRNTKLMEAEDAARLESGGSKNKAPIGHRQTNKEKKKEEREKAGAARKAEAKKQVILQSAT
;
A
#
# COMPACT_ATOMS: atom_id res chain seq x y z
N MET A 1 16.58 -19.89 -36.71
CA MET A 1 17.17 -19.08 -35.62
C MET A 1 16.06 -18.72 -34.64
N SER A 2 16.13 -19.26 -33.42
CA SER A 2 15.13 -18.99 -32.38
C SER A 2 15.26 -17.54 -31.92
N THR A 3 14.30 -16.69 -32.27
CA THR A 3 14.25 -15.31 -31.80
C THR A 3 13.99 -15.33 -30.30
N MET A 4 15.02 -15.06 -29.49
CA MET A 4 14.86 -14.89 -28.04
C MET A 4 13.88 -13.74 -27.80
N LEU A 5 12.66 -14.07 -27.41
CA LEU A 5 11.65 -13.11 -26.99
C LEU A 5 12.21 -12.37 -25.77
N LYS A 6 12.33 -11.04 -25.87
CA LYS A 6 12.77 -10.21 -24.74
C LYS A 6 11.81 -10.44 -23.56
N PRO A 7 12.31 -10.69 -22.34
CA PRO A 7 11.46 -10.93 -21.20
C PRO A 7 10.59 -9.70 -20.94
N VAL A 8 9.29 -9.93 -20.79
CA VAL A 8 8.32 -8.88 -20.49
C VAL A 8 8.61 -8.34 -19.10
N VAL A 9 8.88 -7.03 -19.00
CA VAL A 9 9.12 -6.38 -17.70
C VAL A 9 7.81 -6.39 -16.89
N PRO A 10 7.78 -6.98 -15.69
CA PRO A 10 6.56 -7.06 -14.92
C PRO A 10 6.18 -5.69 -14.34
N ILE A 11 4.89 -5.33 -14.43
CA ILE A 11 4.36 -4.06 -13.92
C ILE A 11 4.54 -3.93 -12.40
N VAL A 12 4.28 -5.04 -11.70
CA VAL A 12 4.48 -5.17 -10.25
C VAL A 12 5.59 -6.18 -10.04
N ARG A 13 6.51 -5.88 -9.11
CA ARG A 13 7.59 -6.80 -8.77
C ARG A 13 7.02 -8.15 -8.31
N THR A 14 7.45 -9.22 -8.95
CA THR A 14 7.31 -10.58 -8.44
C THR A 14 8.20 -10.73 -7.21
N LEU A 15 7.63 -11.22 -6.11
CA LEU A 15 8.31 -11.32 -4.83
C LEU A 15 8.50 -12.81 -4.55
N MET A 16 9.70 -13.33 -4.83
CA MET A 16 10.04 -14.71 -4.45
C MET A 16 9.94 -14.84 -2.93
N SER A 17 9.10 -15.77 -2.48
CA SER A 17 8.74 -15.90 -1.07
C SER A 17 9.19 -17.23 -0.49
N GLY A 18 9.83 -17.19 0.68
CA GLY A 18 10.00 -18.39 1.49
C GLY A 18 8.69 -18.72 2.21
N THR A 19 8.30 -19.99 2.21
CA THR A 19 7.09 -20.45 2.91
C THR A 19 7.40 -20.92 4.34
N LYS A 20 6.53 -20.58 5.30
CA LYS A 20 6.59 -21.05 6.68
C LYS A 20 5.22 -21.53 7.13
N VAL A 21 5.18 -22.44 8.10
CA VAL A 21 3.94 -22.89 8.73
C VAL A 21 3.87 -22.28 10.13
N GLY A 22 2.69 -21.85 10.54
CA GLY A 22 2.46 -21.28 11.86
C GLY A 22 1.00 -21.42 12.29
N VAL A 23 0.74 -21.06 13.54
CA VAL A 23 -0.59 -21.12 14.15
C VAL A 23 -1.13 -19.70 14.31
N VAL A 24 -2.40 -19.48 13.96
CA VAL A 24 -3.08 -18.21 14.15
C VAL A 24 -3.35 -18.01 15.64
N VAL A 25 -2.80 -16.95 16.21
CA VAL A 25 -2.98 -16.59 17.63
C VAL A 25 -4.13 -15.61 17.81
N SER A 26 -4.33 -14.69 16.85
CA SER A 26 -5.49 -13.80 16.90
C SER A 26 -5.97 -13.38 15.52
N ALA A 27 -7.30 -13.42 15.35
CA ALA A 27 -8.04 -13.13 14.13
C ALA A 27 -9.24 -12.20 14.45
N GLY A 28 -9.82 -11.55 13.44
CA GLY A 28 -11.02 -10.69 13.58
C GLY A 28 -10.80 -9.31 14.22
N LYS A 29 -9.72 -9.11 14.99
CA LYS A 29 -9.40 -7.80 15.63
C LYS A 29 -8.87 -6.74 14.66
N MET A 30 -8.35 -7.16 13.51
CA MET A 30 -7.83 -6.27 12.47
C MET A 30 -8.44 -6.67 11.13
N SER A 31 -8.83 -5.68 10.32
CA SER A 31 -9.34 -5.93 8.97
C SER A 31 -8.26 -6.57 8.09
N LYS A 32 -8.57 -7.71 7.47
CA LYS A 32 -7.72 -8.37 6.46
C LYS A 32 -6.30 -8.72 6.94
N ALA A 33 -6.10 -8.84 8.25
CA ALA A 33 -4.80 -9.13 8.83
C ALA A 33 -4.93 -9.96 10.10
N VAL A 34 -4.03 -10.92 10.26
CA VAL A 34 -4.01 -11.84 11.41
C VAL A 34 -2.63 -11.89 12.06
N LYS A 35 -2.60 -12.32 13.32
CA LYS A 35 -1.37 -12.54 14.08
C LYS A 35 -1.05 -14.03 14.09
N VAL A 36 0.07 -14.41 13.48
CA VAL A 36 0.51 -15.81 13.33
C VAL A 36 1.80 -16.05 14.12
N ARG A 37 1.84 -17.12 14.93
CA ARG A 37 3.03 -17.57 15.65
C ARG A 37 3.70 -18.70 14.89
N ILE A 38 5.00 -18.57 14.69
CA ILE A 38 5.85 -19.56 14.03
C ILE A 38 6.77 -20.15 15.08
N ALA A 39 6.82 -21.48 15.14
CA ALA A 39 7.79 -22.19 15.95
C ALA A 39 9.18 -22.09 15.31
N GLY A 40 10.19 -21.85 16.14
CA GLY A 40 11.59 -21.82 15.77
C GLY A 40 12.43 -22.41 16.89
N GLN A 41 13.74 -22.43 16.68
CA GLN A 41 14.69 -22.84 17.69
C GLN A 41 15.82 -21.83 17.76
N GLU A 42 16.28 -21.55 18.97
CA GLU A 42 17.44 -20.71 19.23
C GLU A 42 18.57 -21.54 19.82
N TRP A 43 19.74 -21.46 19.20
CA TRP A 43 20.94 -22.15 19.66
C TRP A 43 21.62 -21.35 20.77
N ASN A 44 21.65 -21.89 21.98
CA ASN A 44 22.43 -21.30 23.06
C ASN A 44 23.89 -21.76 22.94
N LYS A 45 24.81 -20.83 22.61
CA LYS A 45 26.24 -21.14 22.40
C LYS A 45 26.95 -21.63 23.67
N LYS A 46 26.51 -21.20 24.86
CA LYS A 46 27.15 -21.57 26.15
C LYS A 46 26.78 -23.00 26.55
N ILE A 47 25.49 -23.33 26.46
CA ILE A 47 24.96 -24.65 26.82
C ILE A 47 25.11 -25.64 25.65
N ARG A 48 25.35 -25.15 24.42
CA ARG A 48 25.41 -25.91 23.17
C ARG A 48 24.16 -26.77 22.96
N LYS A 49 22.98 -26.17 23.18
CA LYS A 49 21.68 -26.81 23.02
C LYS A 49 20.70 -25.86 22.33
N ALA A 50 19.85 -26.43 21.48
CA ALA A 50 18.73 -25.72 20.86
C ALA A 50 17.54 -25.65 21.83
N PHE A 51 17.01 -24.44 22.04
CA PHE A 51 15.81 -24.20 22.83
C PHE A 51 14.64 -23.78 21.92
N PRO A 52 13.40 -24.18 22.25
CA PRO A 52 12.24 -23.74 21.49
C PRO A 52 12.09 -22.21 21.63
N SER A 53 12.01 -21.52 20.50
CA SER A 53 11.72 -20.09 20.45
C SER A 53 10.54 -19.85 19.52
N SER A 54 9.61 -18.98 19.88
CA SER A 54 8.48 -18.66 19.00
C SER A 54 8.54 -17.20 18.57
N LYS A 55 8.25 -16.95 17.29
CA LYS A 55 8.21 -15.60 16.73
C LYS A 55 6.83 -15.33 16.15
N THR A 56 6.31 -14.15 16.42
CA THR A 56 4.98 -13.76 15.96
C THR A 56 5.10 -12.76 14.82
N TYR A 57 4.29 -12.93 13.79
CA TYR A 57 4.25 -12.07 12.61
C TYR A 57 2.82 -11.59 12.34
N LEU A 58 2.72 -10.39 11.77
CA LEU A 58 1.48 -9.92 11.17
C LEU A 58 1.44 -10.39 9.71
N VAL A 59 0.33 -11.02 9.35
CA VAL A 59 0.13 -11.69 8.06
C VAL A 59 -1.12 -11.12 7.40
N ALA A 60 -1.04 -10.82 6.11
CA ALA A 60 -2.18 -10.39 5.31
C ALA A 60 -3.08 -11.59 4.99
N ASP A 61 -4.38 -11.41 5.24
CA ASP A 61 -5.46 -12.32 4.85
C ASP A 61 -6.53 -11.49 4.12
N PRO A 62 -6.43 -11.33 2.78
CA PRO A 62 -7.25 -10.35 2.09
C PRO A 62 -8.76 -10.61 2.17
N ASN A 63 -9.16 -11.88 2.31
CA ASN A 63 -10.56 -12.31 2.38
C ASN A 63 -11.05 -12.52 3.82
N SER A 64 -10.19 -12.34 4.84
CA SER A 64 -10.53 -12.57 6.26
C SER A 64 -11.15 -13.96 6.49
N SER A 65 -10.47 -14.98 5.97
CA SER A 65 -10.87 -16.38 5.95
C SER A 65 -10.49 -17.17 7.21
N LEU A 66 -9.59 -16.61 8.03
CA LEU A 66 -8.96 -17.34 9.13
C LEU A 66 -9.62 -17.11 10.48
N ASN A 67 -9.62 -18.16 11.29
CA ASN A 67 -10.04 -18.17 12.69
C ASN A 67 -8.85 -18.34 13.63
N GLU A 68 -9.05 -18.02 14.91
CA GLU A 68 -8.04 -18.25 15.95
C GLU A 68 -7.83 -19.78 16.13
N GLY A 69 -6.57 -20.21 16.19
CA GLY A 69 -6.21 -21.64 16.31
C GLY A 69 -5.90 -22.35 14.99
N ASP A 70 -6.22 -21.76 13.83
CA ASP A 70 -5.92 -22.37 12.54
C ASP A 70 -4.40 -22.56 12.33
N VAL A 71 -4.02 -23.68 11.72
CA VAL A 71 -2.65 -23.89 11.22
C VAL A 71 -2.58 -23.44 9.77
N VAL A 72 -1.70 -22.50 9.48
CA VAL A 72 -1.63 -21.83 8.18
C VAL A 72 -0.23 -21.87 7.58
N ARG A 73 -0.18 -21.94 6.26
CA ARG A 73 1.03 -21.70 5.48
C ARG A 73 1.06 -20.24 5.06
N ILE A 74 2.20 -19.59 5.31
CA ILE A 74 2.44 -18.20 4.98
C ILE A 74 3.63 -18.08 4.03
N ALA A 75 3.56 -17.12 3.13
CA ALA A 75 4.64 -16.72 2.23
C ALA A 75 5.23 -15.38 2.70
N SER A 76 6.55 -15.26 2.70
CA SER A 76 7.25 -13.99 2.94
C SER A 76 7.26 -13.08 1.70
N GLY A 77 7.85 -11.89 1.79
CA GLY A 77 8.00 -10.97 0.65
C GLY A 77 6.75 -10.15 0.32
N TRP A 78 5.55 -10.56 0.75
CA TRP A 78 4.32 -9.81 0.50
C TRP A 78 4.17 -8.60 1.45
N ARG A 79 4.67 -7.44 1.01
CA ARG A 79 4.55 -6.19 1.78
C ARG A 79 3.23 -5.47 1.50
N THR A 80 2.29 -5.59 2.43
CA THR A 80 1.03 -4.80 2.42
C THR A 80 1.15 -3.53 3.26
N SER A 81 1.85 -3.60 4.39
CA SER A 81 2.01 -2.48 5.33
C SER A 81 3.45 -2.40 5.86
N LYS A 82 3.71 -1.48 6.79
CA LYS A 82 5.03 -1.35 7.46
C LYS A 82 5.42 -2.65 8.18
N GLN A 83 4.46 -3.25 8.89
CA GLN A 83 4.68 -4.46 9.69
C GLN A 83 4.27 -5.75 8.96
N ILE A 84 3.29 -5.69 8.06
CA ILE A 84 2.79 -6.85 7.32
C ILE A 84 3.70 -7.13 6.12
N ARG A 85 4.49 -8.20 6.24
CA ARG A 85 5.45 -8.67 5.23
C ARG A 85 5.18 -10.09 4.74
N HIS A 86 4.14 -10.71 5.29
CA HIS A 86 3.75 -12.07 4.97
C HIS A 86 2.30 -12.08 4.52
N VAL A 87 1.93 -13.11 3.76
CA VAL A 87 0.58 -13.35 3.29
C VAL A 87 0.24 -14.82 3.46
N VAL A 88 -1.03 -15.11 3.75
CA VAL A 88 -1.53 -16.48 3.83
C VAL A 88 -1.54 -17.09 2.43
N THR A 89 -1.07 -18.33 2.28
CA THR A 89 -1.13 -19.08 1.01
C THR A 89 -2.14 -20.22 1.06
N SER A 90 -2.20 -20.93 2.19
CA SER A 90 -3.17 -22.01 2.38
C SER A 90 -3.45 -22.26 3.86
N ILE A 91 -4.64 -22.77 4.14
CA ILE A 91 -5.02 -23.33 5.44
C ILE A 91 -4.54 -24.78 5.44
N VAL A 92 -3.70 -25.15 6.42
CA VAL A 92 -3.15 -26.50 6.54
C VAL A 92 -4.07 -27.36 7.39
N ALA A 93 -4.52 -26.84 8.53
CA ALA A 93 -5.51 -27.47 9.38
C ALA A 93 -6.46 -26.40 9.92
N PRO A 94 -7.76 -26.44 9.57
CA PRO A 94 -8.75 -25.53 10.12
C PRO A 94 -9.08 -25.92 11.56
N PHE A 95 -9.33 -24.91 12.40
CA PHE A 95 -9.89 -25.06 13.74
C PHE A 95 -11.35 -24.57 13.74
N GLY A 96 -12.28 -25.42 14.14
CA GLY A 96 -13.72 -25.12 14.09
C GLY A 96 -14.33 -25.47 12.72
N PRO A 97 -15.08 -24.55 12.06
CA PRO A 97 -15.81 -24.87 10.82
C PRO A 97 -14.87 -25.27 9.68
N PRO A 98 -15.29 -26.16 8.77
CA PRO A 98 -14.48 -26.61 7.65
C PRO A 98 -14.11 -25.46 6.71
N VAL A 99 -13.12 -25.70 5.83
CA VAL A 99 -12.63 -24.68 4.87
C VAL A 99 -13.73 -24.25 3.88
N GLU A 100 -14.69 -25.14 3.59
CA GLU A 100 -15.77 -24.92 2.62
C GLU A 100 -16.77 -23.84 3.05
N GLU A 101 -17.04 -23.72 4.35
CA GLU A 101 -17.96 -22.72 4.89
C GLU A 101 -17.34 -21.32 4.96
N ARG A 102 -16.03 -21.21 4.71
CA ARG A 102 -15.26 -19.98 4.88
C ARG A 102 -14.98 -19.31 3.53
N PRO A 103 -14.73 -17.99 3.52
CA PRO A 103 -14.21 -17.32 2.34
C PRO A 103 -12.92 -18.01 1.85
N PRO A 104 -12.77 -18.26 0.53
CA PRO A 104 -11.60 -18.94 0.01
C PRO A 104 -10.34 -18.08 0.15
N VAL A 105 -9.19 -18.72 0.39
CA VAL A 105 -7.87 -18.06 0.38
C VAL A 105 -7.45 -17.79 -1.06
N LEU A 106 -7.06 -16.56 -1.36
CA LEU A 106 -6.61 -16.16 -2.70
C LEU A 106 -5.30 -16.84 -3.11
N THR A 107 -5.26 -17.29 -4.35
CA THR A 107 -4.05 -17.80 -5.00
C THR A 107 -3.03 -16.69 -5.23
N GLU A 108 -1.78 -17.05 -5.54
CA GLU A 108 -0.75 -16.05 -5.87
C GLU A 108 -1.11 -15.23 -7.11
N GLU A 109 -1.65 -15.86 -8.14
CA GLU A 109 -2.04 -15.20 -9.38
C GLU A 109 -3.15 -14.16 -9.15
N GLU A 110 -4.19 -14.52 -8.39
CA GLU A 110 -5.28 -13.61 -8.05
C GLU A 110 -4.78 -12.42 -7.24
N ARG A 111 -3.91 -12.65 -6.26
CA ARG A 111 -3.29 -11.57 -5.48
C ARG A 111 -2.45 -10.64 -6.37
N MET A 112 -1.73 -11.19 -7.33
CA MET A 112 -0.96 -10.40 -8.30
C MET A 112 -1.87 -9.62 -9.25
N LYS A 113 -2.98 -10.21 -9.73
CA LYS A 113 -4.00 -9.52 -10.54
C LYS A 113 -4.59 -8.33 -9.78
N ILE A 114 -4.91 -8.49 -8.49
CA ILE A 114 -5.37 -7.40 -7.63
C ILE A 114 -4.32 -6.27 -7.56
N ARG A 115 -3.05 -6.60 -7.28
CA ARG A 115 -1.99 -5.58 -7.23
C ARG A 115 -1.75 -4.87 -8.56
N ILE A 116 -1.81 -5.61 -9.67
CA ILE A 116 -1.67 -5.04 -11.01
C ILE A 116 -2.83 -4.08 -11.27
N ARG A 117 -4.06 -4.48 -10.95
CA ARG A 117 -5.25 -3.62 -11.06
C ARG A 117 -5.12 -2.34 -10.24
N GLU A 118 -4.84 -2.44 -8.95
CA GLU A 118 -4.63 -1.28 -8.06
C GLU A 118 -3.52 -0.35 -8.58
N ARG A 119 -2.47 -0.94 -9.15
CA ARG A 119 -1.37 -0.18 -9.73
C ARG A 119 -1.80 0.56 -10.99
N LEU A 120 -2.52 -0.11 -11.89
CA LEU A 120 -3.04 0.48 -13.11
C LEU A 120 -4.04 1.60 -12.82
N GLU A 121 -4.97 1.42 -11.88
CA GLU A 121 -5.89 2.47 -11.43
C GLU A 121 -5.14 3.71 -10.95
N LYS A 122 -4.06 3.52 -10.18
CA LYS A 122 -3.22 4.63 -9.73
C LYS A 122 -2.50 5.31 -10.89
N ASP A 123 -1.96 4.54 -11.83
CA ASP A 123 -1.27 5.09 -13.00
C ASP A 123 -2.25 5.83 -13.92
N VAL A 124 -3.50 5.37 -14.10
CA VAL A 124 -4.57 6.07 -14.84
C VAL A 124 -4.89 7.42 -14.19
N ARG A 125 -5.16 7.44 -12.87
CA ARG A 125 -5.38 8.69 -12.12
C ARG A 125 -4.20 9.65 -12.24
N SER A 126 -2.98 9.13 -12.20
CA SER A 126 -1.77 9.96 -12.29
C SER A 126 -1.51 10.47 -13.71
N ALA A 127 -1.85 9.68 -14.72
CA ALA A 127 -1.74 10.05 -16.13
C ALA A 127 -2.74 11.15 -16.51
N ALA A 128 -3.96 11.11 -15.96
CA ALA A 128 -4.96 12.17 -16.10
C ALA A 128 -4.44 13.52 -15.54
N ARG A 129 -3.66 13.48 -14.45
CA ARG A 129 -2.96 14.66 -13.90
C ARG A 129 -1.69 15.06 -14.69
N GLY A 130 -1.40 14.41 -15.82
CA GLY A 130 -0.29 14.75 -16.71
C GLY A 130 1.04 14.03 -16.44
N ARG A 131 1.10 13.03 -15.55
CA ARG A 131 2.36 12.34 -15.23
C ARG A 131 2.86 11.48 -16.42
N THR A 132 3.97 11.88 -17.05
CA THR A 132 4.58 11.22 -18.21
C THR A 132 4.93 9.74 -17.96
N THR A 133 5.59 9.45 -16.83
CA THR A 133 5.96 8.07 -16.46
C THR A 133 4.76 7.11 -16.36
N SER A 134 3.59 7.61 -15.94
CA SER A 134 2.38 6.79 -15.85
C SER A 134 1.78 6.55 -17.24
N LYS A 135 1.80 7.54 -18.14
CA LYS A 135 1.40 7.36 -19.55
C LYS A 135 2.23 6.27 -20.24
N LEU A 136 3.55 6.25 -20.00
CA LEU A 136 4.44 5.21 -20.54
C LEU A 136 4.09 3.81 -20.01
N ARG A 137 3.88 3.66 -18.70
CA ARG A 137 3.48 2.37 -18.11
C ARG A 137 2.12 1.88 -18.61
N ILE A 138 1.16 2.78 -18.80
CA ILE A 138 -0.15 2.42 -19.38
C ILE A 138 0.04 1.91 -20.82
N LYS A 139 0.90 2.57 -21.62
CA LYS A 139 1.22 2.13 -22.97
C LYS A 139 1.89 0.75 -22.98
N GLU A 140 2.81 0.49 -22.04
CA GLU A 140 3.42 -0.83 -21.85
C GLU A 140 2.39 -1.88 -21.43
N ALA A 141 1.49 -1.56 -20.50
CA ALA A 141 0.41 -2.46 -20.07
C ALA A 141 -0.55 -2.81 -21.22
N ARG A 142 -0.89 -1.85 -22.09
CA ARG A 142 -1.65 -2.11 -23.34
C ARG A 142 -0.92 -3.11 -24.23
N LYS A 143 0.39 -2.95 -24.39
CA LYS A 143 1.22 -3.86 -25.19
C LYS A 143 1.27 -5.27 -24.59
N GLN A 144 1.18 -5.39 -23.27
CA GLN A 144 1.11 -6.66 -22.54
C GLN A 144 -0.30 -7.29 -22.57
N GLY A 145 -1.30 -6.64 -23.16
CA GLY A 145 -2.67 -7.14 -23.24
C GLY A 145 -3.45 -7.05 -21.94
N LEU A 146 -3.01 -6.22 -20.98
CA LEU A 146 -3.72 -6.04 -19.72
C LEU A 146 -4.87 -5.05 -19.88
N GLU A 147 -6.02 -5.41 -19.30
CA GLU A 147 -7.19 -4.55 -19.23
C GLU A 147 -6.89 -3.32 -18.37
N ILE A 148 -7.07 -2.13 -18.96
CA ILE A 148 -6.85 -0.87 -18.26
C ILE A 148 -8.19 -0.35 -17.77
N PRO A 149 -8.32 -0.08 -16.46
CA PRO A 149 -9.52 0.53 -15.91
C PRO A 149 -9.77 1.91 -16.53
N ASP A 150 -11.05 2.24 -16.71
CA ASP A 150 -11.44 3.60 -17.10
C ASP A 150 -11.16 4.62 -15.99
N LEU A 151 -11.03 5.90 -16.35
CA LEU A 151 -10.78 6.98 -15.40
C LEU A 151 -11.88 7.05 -14.33
N GLU A 152 -13.15 6.86 -14.69
CA GLU A 152 -14.24 6.89 -13.73
C GLU A 152 -14.11 5.76 -12.71
N SER A 153 -13.85 4.54 -13.19
CA SER A 153 -13.63 3.37 -12.34
C SER A 153 -12.44 3.56 -11.39
N ALA A 154 -11.34 4.13 -11.89
CA ALA A 154 -10.14 4.40 -11.10
C ALA A 154 -10.36 5.50 -10.04
N MET A 155 -11.30 6.43 -10.29
CA MET A 155 -11.68 7.51 -9.38
C MET A 155 -12.78 7.10 -8.39
N ARG A 156 -13.44 5.95 -8.57
CA ARG A 156 -14.55 5.50 -7.69
C ARG A 156 -14.14 5.44 -6.21
N ASN A 157 -13.01 4.81 -5.92
CA ASN A 157 -12.51 4.69 -4.55
C ASN A 157 -12.11 6.04 -3.95
N THR A 158 -11.59 6.97 -4.75
CA THR A 158 -11.27 8.33 -4.26
C THR A 158 -12.53 9.13 -3.99
N LYS A 159 -13.54 9.03 -4.87
CA LYS A 159 -14.84 9.70 -4.67
C LYS A 159 -15.55 9.18 -3.41
N LEU A 160 -15.54 7.86 -3.19
CA LEU A 160 -16.10 7.27 -1.97
C LEU A 160 -15.40 7.77 -0.70
N MET A 161 -14.06 7.81 -0.71
CA MET A 161 -13.29 8.34 0.42
C MET A 161 -13.57 9.83 0.66
N GLU A 162 -13.65 10.65 -0.39
CA GLU A 162 -13.99 12.08 -0.28
C GLU A 162 -15.41 12.29 0.27
N ALA A 163 -16.37 11.45 -0.12
CA ALA A 163 -17.73 11.49 0.40
C ALA A 163 -17.82 11.04 1.87
N GLU A 164 -17.11 9.99 2.26
CA GLU A 164 -17.00 9.56 3.66
C GLU A 164 -16.35 10.64 4.53
N ASP A 165 -15.27 11.27 4.05
CA ASP A 165 -14.59 12.36 4.74
C ASP A 165 -15.52 13.59 4.87
N ALA A 166 -16.30 13.91 3.85
CA ALA A 166 -17.31 14.97 3.89
C ALA A 166 -18.43 14.68 4.89
N ALA A 167 -19.01 13.47 4.87
CA ALA A 167 -20.03 13.04 5.82
C ALA A 167 -19.49 13.04 7.27
N ARG A 168 -18.22 12.67 7.46
CA ARG A 168 -17.55 12.72 8.76
C ARG A 168 -17.37 14.16 9.26
N LEU A 169 -17.05 15.10 8.37
CA LEU A 169 -16.96 16.53 8.67
C LEU A 169 -18.34 17.09 9.08
N GLU A 170 -19.40 16.72 8.35
CA GLU A 170 -20.78 17.14 8.66
C GLU A 170 -21.29 16.57 10.00
N SER A 171 -20.93 15.32 10.33
CA SER A 171 -21.34 14.65 11.58
C SER A 171 -20.62 15.13 12.85
N GLY A 172 -19.73 16.14 12.77
CA GLY A 172 -19.13 16.78 13.96
C GLY A 172 -18.20 15.88 14.79
N GLY A 173 -17.73 14.75 14.24
CA GLY A 173 -16.92 13.74 14.93
C GLY A 173 -15.48 14.15 15.27
N SER A 174 -15.29 15.18 16.09
CA SER A 174 -13.98 15.59 16.63
C SER A 174 -13.73 15.01 18.02
N LYS A 175 -13.33 13.73 18.13
CA LYS A 175 -12.75 13.20 19.38
C LYS A 175 -11.35 12.62 19.27
N ASN A 176 -10.77 12.52 18.08
CA ASN A 176 -9.34 12.25 17.90
C ASN A 176 -8.73 13.29 16.96
N LYS A 177 -8.31 14.44 17.51
CA LYS A 177 -7.49 15.43 16.80
C LYS A 177 -6.07 14.87 16.64
N ALA A 178 -5.85 14.05 15.62
CA ALA A 178 -4.63 14.22 14.85
C ALA A 178 -5.02 15.22 13.74
N PRO A 179 -4.47 16.45 13.72
CA PRO A 179 -4.80 17.37 12.65
C PRO A 179 -4.22 16.80 11.35
N ILE A 180 -5.08 16.23 10.51
CA ILE A 180 -4.88 16.25 9.05
C ILE A 180 -5.27 17.66 8.60
N GLY A 181 -4.67 18.68 9.22
CA GLY A 181 -4.47 19.91 8.49
C GLY A 181 -3.54 19.54 7.36
N HIS A 182 -3.80 20.04 6.16
CA HIS A 182 -2.78 20.14 5.13
C HIS A 182 -1.53 20.74 5.77
N ARG A 183 -0.61 19.88 6.21
CA ARG A 183 0.69 20.29 6.69
C ARG A 183 1.33 20.75 5.41
N GLN A 184 1.28 22.07 5.15
CA GLN A 184 1.82 22.69 3.96
C GLN A 184 3.10 21.95 3.64
N THR A 185 3.10 21.25 2.51
CA THR A 185 4.24 20.45 2.13
C THR A 185 5.45 21.39 2.14
N ASN A 186 6.65 20.92 2.47
CA ASN A 186 7.83 21.81 2.45
C ASN A 186 7.98 22.57 1.12
N LYS A 187 7.38 22.05 0.04
CA LYS A 187 7.27 22.69 -1.27
C LYS A 187 6.30 23.88 -1.29
N GLU A 188 5.14 23.78 -0.65
CA GLU A 188 4.17 24.87 -0.50
C GLU A 188 4.73 26.00 0.37
N LYS A 189 5.38 25.66 1.50
CA LYS A 189 6.08 26.65 2.33
C LYS A 189 7.15 27.43 1.56
N LYS A 190 7.99 26.71 0.80
CA LYS A 190 9.00 27.34 -0.08
C LYS A 190 8.39 28.20 -1.18
N LYS A 191 7.21 27.85 -1.69
CA LYS A 191 6.52 28.63 -2.70
C LYS A 191 6.00 29.94 -2.10
N GLU A 192 5.35 29.87 -0.95
CA GLU A 192 4.88 31.04 -0.21
C GLU A 192 6.03 31.97 0.21
N GLU A 193 7.15 31.42 0.69
CA GLU A 193 8.35 32.21 1.00
C GLU A 193 8.91 32.91 -0.24
N ARG A 194 8.95 32.22 -1.39
CA ARG A 194 9.39 32.81 -2.67
C ARG A 194 8.44 33.91 -3.15
N GLU A 195 7.13 33.71 -3.02
CA GLU A 195 6.13 34.70 -3.40
C GLU A 195 6.21 35.93 -2.49
N LYS A 196 6.36 35.74 -1.18
CA LYS A 196 6.57 36.84 -0.21
C LYS A 196 7.88 37.60 -0.48
N ALA A 197 8.98 36.89 -0.73
CA ALA A 197 10.26 37.52 -1.07
C ALA A 197 10.19 38.28 -2.41
N GLY A 198 9.49 37.71 -3.41
CA GLY A 198 9.24 38.38 -4.69
C GLY A 198 8.37 39.63 -4.55
N ALA A 199 7.33 39.57 -3.72
CA ALA A 199 6.47 40.72 -3.42
C ALA A 199 7.24 41.83 -2.67
N ALA A 200 8.07 41.47 -1.70
CA ALA A 200 8.93 42.41 -0.98
C ALA A 200 9.90 43.14 -1.91
N ARG A 201 10.59 42.40 -2.80
CA ARG A 201 11.48 42.99 -3.81
C ARG A 201 10.76 43.92 -4.77
N LYS A 202 9.55 43.56 -5.21
CA LYS A 202 8.72 44.43 -6.06
C LYS A 202 8.29 45.70 -5.32
N ALA A 203 7.95 45.60 -4.04
CA ALA A 203 7.58 46.76 -3.23
C ALA A 203 8.78 47.69 -2.99
N GLU A 204 9.97 47.14 -2.76
CA GLU A 204 11.21 47.89 -2.60
C GLU A 204 11.64 48.60 -3.90
N ALA A 205 11.59 47.89 -5.04
CA ALA A 205 11.84 48.49 -6.35
C ALA A 205 10.84 49.62 -6.66
N LYS A 206 9.56 49.44 -6.32
CA LYS A 206 8.54 50.49 -6.49
C LYS A 206 8.82 51.71 -5.60
N LYS A 207 9.30 51.52 -4.36
CA LYS A 207 9.73 52.61 -3.49
C LYS A 207 10.95 53.36 -4.03
N GLN A 208 11.93 52.64 -4.56
CA GLN A 208 13.12 53.26 -5.17
C GLN A 208 12.77 54.08 -6.41
N VAL A 209 11.88 53.58 -7.27
CA VAL A 209 11.38 54.34 -8.44
C VAL A 209 10.65 55.61 -8.01
N ILE A 210 9.81 55.53 -6.97
CA ILE A 210 9.11 56.71 -6.42
C ILE A 210 10.11 57.74 -5.86
N LEU A 211 11.15 57.29 -5.15
CA LEU A 211 12.19 58.16 -4.61
C LEU A 211 13.03 58.85 -5.70
N GLN A 212 13.32 58.14 -6.80
CA GLN A 212 14.06 58.67 -7.95
C GLN A 212 13.24 59.62 -8.82
N SER A 213 11.91 59.55 -8.77
CA SER A 213 11.01 60.49 -9.45
C SER A 213 10.68 61.77 -8.66
N ALA A 214 11.15 61.85 -7.42
CA ALA A 214 10.88 62.98 -6.50
C ALA A 214 12.08 63.95 -6.36
N THR A 215 13.14 63.74 -7.14
CA THR A 215 14.31 64.62 -7.32
C THR A 215 14.33 65.16 -8.74
#